data_AF-A0A3C1P243-F1
#
_entry.id   AF-A0A3C1P243-F1
#
_cell.length_a   1.000
_cell.length_b   1.000
_cell.length_c   1.000
_cell.angle_alpha   90.00
_cell.angle_beta   90.00
_cell.angle_gamma   90.00
#
_symmetry.space_group_name_H-M   'P 1'
#
loop_
_entity.id
_entity.type
_entity.pdbx_description
1 polymer ?
#
loop_
_entity_poly.entity_id
_entity_poly.type
_entity_poly.pdbx_seq_one_letter_code
_entity_poly.pdbx_strand_id
1 'polypeptide(L)'
;MQARVRAGESAEQIAATTGWELPKVLRYAEPLLDERAFMAQQAAAVEVRRSRGGATLAEACAAVLGADDADAIVWDSFRREDGRWIVTATLRDGTVAAWTYDHHGRNLHSLDEQARVLMGASPVPAQDAEIDIAAALDLVGDVSIVRDEAPGRPRLVAVPSVSVSEDTARITVEATEE
;
A
#
# COMPACT_ATOMS: atom_id res chain seq x y z
N MET A 1 0.51 9.59 -21.02
CA MET A 1 0.10 10.77 -20.21
C MET A 1 -0.30 10.34 -18.80
N GLN A 2 -1.39 9.58 -18.61
CA GLN A 2 -1.92 9.30 -17.27
C GLN A 2 -0.91 8.71 -16.27
N ALA A 3 -0.12 7.70 -16.68
CA ALA A 3 0.91 7.09 -15.83
C ALA A 3 1.95 8.11 -15.33
N ARG A 4 2.25 9.14 -16.13
CA ARG A 4 3.21 10.20 -15.78
C ARG A 4 2.68 11.10 -14.66
N VAL A 5 1.42 11.53 -14.76
CA VAL A 5 0.76 12.32 -13.70
C VAL A 5 0.64 11.51 -12.41
N ARG A 6 0.26 10.23 -12.51
CA ARG A 6 0.21 9.33 -11.35
C ARG A 6 1.59 9.13 -10.72
N ALA A 7 2.66 9.11 -11.51
CA ALA A 7 4.04 9.03 -11.01
C ALA A 7 4.56 10.36 -10.43
N GLY A 8 3.78 11.44 -10.49
CA GLY A 8 4.13 12.73 -9.89
C GLY A 8 4.71 13.78 -10.84
N GLU A 9 4.75 13.48 -12.14
CA GLU A 9 5.20 14.48 -13.11
C GLU A 9 4.18 15.62 -13.24
N SER A 10 4.68 16.86 -13.28
CA SER A 10 3.84 18.07 -13.35
C SER A 10 3.19 18.23 -14.72
N ALA A 11 2.04 18.92 -14.77
CA ALA A 11 1.35 19.20 -16.02
C ALA A 11 2.21 20.03 -16.98
N GLU A 12 3.02 20.95 -16.45
CA GLU A 12 3.95 21.78 -17.20
C GLU A 12 5.06 20.94 -17.85
N GLN A 13 5.65 20.00 -17.11
CA GLN A 13 6.67 19.08 -17.63
C GLN A 13 6.10 18.18 -18.73
N ILE A 14 4.89 17.67 -18.53
CA ILE A 14 4.19 16.86 -19.54
C ILE A 14 3.88 17.70 -20.78
N ALA A 15 3.40 18.94 -20.62
CA ALA A 15 3.14 19.86 -21.73
C ALA A 15 4.43 20.13 -22.52
N ALA A 16 5.52 20.47 -21.84
CA ALA A 16 6.81 20.77 -22.46
C ALA A 16 7.37 19.58 -23.26
N THR A 17 7.28 18.36 -22.73
CA THR A 17 7.83 17.16 -23.37
C THR A 17 6.94 16.60 -24.49
N THR A 18 5.63 16.82 -24.44
CA THR A 18 4.68 16.31 -25.45
C THR A 18 4.35 17.33 -26.54
N GLY A 19 4.65 18.61 -26.30
CA GLY A 19 4.23 19.72 -27.16
C GLY A 19 2.73 20.05 -27.08
N TRP A 20 2.00 19.47 -26.11
CA TRP A 20 0.59 19.79 -25.89
C TRP A 20 0.47 21.11 -25.13
N GLU A 21 -0.60 21.86 -25.41
CA GLU A 21 -0.92 23.06 -24.64
C GLU A 21 -1.23 22.71 -23.17
N LEU A 22 -0.72 23.52 -22.24
CA LEU A 22 -0.91 23.31 -20.81
C LEU A 22 -2.39 23.16 -20.39
N PRO A 23 -3.34 24.00 -20.87
CA PRO A 23 -4.76 23.84 -20.51
C PRO A 23 -5.35 22.48 -20.93
N LYS A 24 -4.87 21.91 -22.04
CA LYS A 24 -5.28 20.58 -22.49
C LYS A 24 -4.74 19.51 -21.55
N VAL A 25 -3.48 19.62 -21.14
CA VAL A 25 -2.87 18.67 -20.18
C VAL A 25 -3.59 18.74 -18.83
N LEU A 26 -3.85 19.94 -18.30
CA LEU A 26 -4.54 20.15 -17.02
C LEU A 26 -5.93 19.49 -17.00
N ARG A 27 -6.74 19.68 -18.05
CA ARG A 27 -8.07 19.05 -18.13
C ARG A 27 -8.02 17.53 -18.03
N TYR A 28 -6.98 16.91 -18.58
CA TYR A 28 -6.82 15.46 -18.44
C TYR A 28 -6.12 15.03 -17.15
N ALA A 29 -5.38 15.94 -16.51
CA ALA A 29 -4.70 15.71 -15.25
C ALA A 29 -5.65 15.84 -14.04
N GLU A 30 -6.67 16.69 -14.11
CA GLU A 30 -7.65 16.92 -13.03
C GLU A 30 -8.14 15.61 -12.38
N PRO A 31 -8.75 14.64 -13.11
CA PRO A 31 -9.19 13.39 -12.49
C PRO A 31 -8.08 12.55 -11.86
N LEU A 32 -6.84 12.69 -12.34
CA LEU A 32 -5.69 11.94 -11.84
C LEU A 32 -5.10 12.59 -10.59
N LEU A 33 -5.15 13.92 -10.50
CA LEU A 33 -4.82 14.66 -9.29
C LEU A 33 -5.82 14.35 -8.18
N ASP A 34 -7.10 14.24 -8.51
CA ASP A 34 -8.14 13.80 -7.56
C ASP A 34 -7.88 12.37 -7.05
N GLU A 35 -7.48 11.44 -7.93
CA GLU A 35 -7.09 10.09 -7.52
C GLU A 35 -5.89 10.10 -6.55
N ARG A 36 -4.87 10.92 -6.83
CA ARG A 36 -3.70 11.08 -5.97
C ARG A 36 -4.07 11.68 -4.62
N ALA A 37 -4.90 12.72 -4.60
CA ALA A 37 -5.40 13.33 -3.38
C ALA A 37 -6.21 12.32 -2.56
N PHE A 38 -7.08 11.55 -3.22
CA PHE A 38 -7.87 10.50 -2.57
C PHE A 38 -6.98 9.44 -1.92
N MET A 39 -5.95 8.95 -2.62
CA MET A 39 -5.03 7.95 -2.06
C MET A 39 -4.21 8.50 -0.89
N ALA A 40 -3.82 9.77 -0.94
CA ALA A 40 -3.15 10.43 0.17
C ALA A 40 -4.08 10.54 1.41
N GLN A 41 -5.35 10.89 1.21
CA GLN A 41 -6.35 10.92 2.28
C GLN A 41 -6.59 9.53 2.89
N GLN A 42 -6.72 8.49 2.05
CA GLN A 42 -6.87 7.11 2.52
C GLN A 42 -5.68 6.66 3.36
N ALA A 43 -4.47 7.00 2.93
CA ALA A 43 -3.26 6.71 3.68
C ALA A 43 -3.19 7.47 5.01
N ALA A 44 -3.53 8.75 5.03
CA ALA A 44 -3.56 9.56 6.24
C ALA A 44 -4.52 9.00 7.32
N ALA A 45 -5.58 8.31 6.89
CA ALA A 45 -6.55 7.65 7.76
C ALA A 45 -6.16 6.23 8.22
N VAL A 46 -4.99 5.70 7.81
CA VAL A 46 -4.53 4.38 8.25
C VAL A 46 -4.05 4.43 9.69
N GLU A 47 -4.53 3.50 10.53
CA GLU A 47 -4.02 3.31 11.88
C GLU A 47 -2.54 2.89 11.88
N VAL A 48 -1.72 3.67 12.58
CA VAL A 48 -0.29 3.39 12.71
C VAL A 48 -0.11 2.41 13.87
N ARG A 49 0.25 1.17 13.58
CA ARG A 49 0.44 0.11 14.61
C ARG A 49 1.40 0.48 15.76
N ARG A 50 2.34 1.40 15.50
CA ARG A 50 3.34 1.85 16.49
C ARG A 50 2.88 3.08 17.29
N SER A 51 1.75 3.69 16.94
CA SER A 51 1.20 4.81 17.69
C SER A 51 0.68 4.30 19.04
N ARG A 52 0.88 5.10 20.10
CA ARG A 52 0.37 4.79 21.43
C ARG A 52 -1.15 4.95 21.43
N GLY A 53 -1.89 3.88 21.12
CA GLY A 53 -3.35 3.85 21.21
C GLY A 53 -4.12 3.74 19.90
N GLY A 54 -3.49 3.32 18.79
CA GLY A 54 -4.21 3.07 17.54
C GLY A 54 -4.59 4.32 16.75
N ALA A 55 -3.88 5.42 16.97
CA ALA A 55 -4.03 6.65 16.20
C ALA A 55 -3.73 6.44 14.70
N THR A 56 -4.48 7.12 13.86
CA THR A 56 -4.25 7.25 12.41
C THR A 56 -2.93 7.96 12.12
N LEU A 57 -2.44 7.89 10.88
CA LEU A 57 -1.23 8.61 10.48
C LEU A 57 -1.37 10.11 10.69
N ALA A 58 -2.52 10.70 10.32
CA ALA A 58 -2.80 12.12 10.52
C ALA A 58 -2.75 12.50 12.00
N GLU A 59 -3.39 11.71 12.86
CA GLU A 59 -3.38 11.94 14.32
C GLU A 59 -1.98 11.76 14.92
N ALA A 60 -1.21 10.79 14.44
CA ALA A 60 0.18 10.61 14.86
C ALA A 60 1.05 11.81 14.48
N CYS A 61 0.92 12.32 13.25
CA CYS A 61 1.57 13.56 12.82
C CYS A 61 1.16 14.73 13.73
N ALA A 62 -0.13 14.86 14.03
CA ALA A 62 -0.65 15.92 14.90
C ALA A 62 -0.14 15.84 16.33
N ALA A 63 0.03 14.63 16.87
CA ALA A 63 0.61 14.44 18.20
C ALA A 63 2.09 14.85 18.26
N VAL A 64 2.83 14.72 17.16
CA VAL A 64 4.25 15.07 17.07
C VAL A 64 4.45 16.56 16.79
N LEU A 65 3.66 17.13 15.88
CA LEU A 65 3.82 18.52 15.41
C LEU A 65 3.02 19.54 16.24
N GLY A 66 1.93 19.10 16.88
CA GLY A 66 0.90 19.99 17.41
C GLY A 66 -0.21 20.26 16.37
N ALA A 67 -1.41 20.59 16.84
CA ALA A 67 -2.60 20.72 16.00
C ALA A 67 -2.45 21.78 14.89
N ASP A 68 -1.94 22.97 15.23
CA ASP A 68 -1.83 24.10 14.28
C ASP A 68 -0.87 23.82 13.11
N ASP A 69 0.17 23.02 13.35
CA ASP A 69 1.12 22.62 12.30
C ASP A 69 0.65 21.38 11.54
N ALA A 70 -0.16 20.52 12.18
CA ALA A 70 -0.78 19.39 11.52
C ALA A 70 -1.82 19.80 10.47
N ASP A 71 -2.61 20.84 10.76
CA ASP A 71 -3.59 21.39 9.83
C ASP A 71 -2.94 22.04 8.60
N ALA A 72 -1.66 22.40 8.70
CA ALA A 72 -0.88 22.95 7.58
C ALA A 72 -0.22 21.89 6.69
N ILE A 73 -0.35 20.59 7.02
CA ILE A 73 0.26 19.53 6.22
C ILE A 73 -0.42 19.45 4.85
N VAL A 74 0.40 19.51 3.80
CA VAL A 74 -0.04 19.24 2.44
C VAL A 74 0.24 17.78 2.11
N TRP A 75 -0.83 17.01 1.93
CA TRP A 75 -0.77 15.60 1.57
C TRP A 75 -0.83 15.40 0.06
N ASP A 76 0.01 14.51 -0.45
CA ASP A 76 0.00 14.08 -1.85
C ASP A 76 0.38 12.59 -1.95
N SER A 77 0.10 11.97 -3.09
CA SER A 77 0.53 10.61 -3.36
C SER A 77 0.91 10.37 -4.82
N PHE A 78 1.77 9.38 -5.02
CA PHE A 78 2.35 9.03 -6.31
C PHE A 78 2.35 7.52 -6.49
N ARG A 79 1.89 7.05 -7.65
CA ARG A 79 1.87 5.64 -7.99
C ARG A 79 3.27 5.20 -8.43
N ARG A 80 3.78 4.12 -7.83
CA ARG A 80 5.00 3.44 -8.24
C ARG A 80 4.72 2.42 -9.34
N GLU A 81 5.78 2.01 -10.02
CA GLU A 81 5.73 0.94 -11.04
C GLU A 81 5.34 -0.43 -10.45
N ASP A 82 5.68 -0.69 -9.18
CA ASP A 82 5.33 -1.91 -8.45
C ASP A 82 3.86 -1.98 -8.00
N GLY A 83 3.07 -0.94 -8.30
CA GLY A 83 1.66 -0.86 -7.92
C GLY A 83 1.42 -0.43 -6.47
N ARG A 84 2.45 -0.04 -5.71
CA ARG A 84 2.28 0.65 -4.42
C ARG A 84 2.20 2.16 -4.64
N TRP A 85 1.73 2.88 -3.62
CA TRP A 85 1.77 4.34 -3.59
C TRP A 85 2.93 4.82 -2.72
N ILE A 86 3.52 5.94 -3.10
CA ILE A 86 4.25 6.80 -2.18
C ILE A 86 3.27 7.86 -1.72
N VAL A 87 3.22 8.11 -0.42
CA VAL A 87 2.43 9.18 0.18
C VAL A 87 3.40 10.13 0.83
N THR A 88 3.20 11.42 0.60
CA THR A 88 4.05 12.48 1.14
C THR A 88 3.25 13.45 1.98
N ALA A 89 3.83 13.87 3.10
CA ALA A 89 3.38 15.00 3.90
C ALA A 89 4.42 16.11 3.76
N THR A 90 4.03 17.24 3.17
CA THR A 90 4.85 18.46 3.16
C THR A 90 4.44 19.31 4.36
N LEU A 91 5.39 19.55 5.26
CA LEU A 91 5.19 20.32 6.47
C LEU A 91 5.28 21.83 6.19
N ARG A 92 4.87 22.65 7.17
CA ARG A 92 4.85 24.13 7.04
C ARG A 92 6.22 24.73 6.68
N ASP A 93 7.30 24.13 7.16
CA ASP A 93 8.69 24.55 6.90
C ASP A 93 9.24 24.06 5.56
N GLY A 94 8.43 23.32 4.78
CA GLY A 94 8.81 22.70 3.51
C GLY A 94 9.50 21.34 3.66
N THR A 95 9.71 20.84 4.87
CA THR A 95 10.21 19.49 5.10
C THR A 95 9.21 18.47 4.58
N VAL A 96 9.69 17.44 3.87
CA VAL A 96 8.85 16.38 3.31
C VAL A 96 9.13 15.08 4.03
N ALA A 97 8.07 14.40 4.46
CA ALA A 97 8.09 13.04 4.96
C ALA A 97 7.37 12.11 3.97
N ALA A 98 7.93 10.92 3.73
CA ALA A 98 7.39 9.96 2.78
C ALA A 98 7.17 8.56 3.37
N TRP A 99 6.10 7.91 2.92
CA TRP A 99 5.77 6.53 3.24
C TRP A 99 5.43 5.74 1.99
N THR A 100 5.78 4.45 1.94
CA THR A 100 5.11 3.53 1.03
C THR A 100 3.76 3.14 1.61
N TYR A 101 2.73 3.17 0.79
CA TYR A 101 1.37 2.81 1.11
C TYR A 101 0.89 1.67 0.20
N ASP A 102 0.46 0.57 0.81
CA ASP A 102 -0.29 -0.47 0.12
C ASP A 102 -1.78 -0.33 0.49
N HIS A 103 -2.55 0.04 -0.53
CA HIS A 103 -3.98 0.33 -0.42
C HIS A 103 -4.81 -0.90 -0.06
N HIS A 104 -4.45 -2.07 -0.60
CA HIS A 104 -5.20 -3.30 -0.35
C HIS A 104 -4.95 -3.79 1.08
N GLY A 105 -3.70 -3.76 1.52
CA GLY A 105 -3.30 -4.14 2.88
C GLY A 105 -3.63 -3.08 3.94
N ARG A 106 -3.91 -1.84 3.52
CA ARG A 106 -4.03 -0.65 4.39
C ARG A 106 -2.86 -0.52 5.37
N ASN A 107 -1.64 -0.63 4.84
CA ASN A 107 -0.40 -0.55 5.61
C ASN A 107 0.55 0.51 5.05
N LEU A 108 1.33 1.08 5.97
CA LEU A 108 2.31 2.12 5.71
C LEU A 108 3.69 1.69 6.20
N HIS A 109 4.72 2.10 5.48
CA HIS A 109 6.12 1.98 5.92
C HIS A 109 6.85 3.29 5.66
N SER A 110 7.58 3.80 6.66
CA SER A 110 8.42 4.99 6.53
C SER A 110 9.51 4.77 5.50
N LEU A 111 9.72 5.77 4.63
CA LEU A 111 10.83 5.80 3.69
C LEU A 111 12.00 6.67 4.16
N ASP A 112 11.75 7.61 5.05
CA ASP A 112 12.76 8.50 5.60
C ASP A 112 12.61 8.65 7.13
N GLU A 113 13.58 9.36 7.72
CA GLU A 113 13.62 9.58 9.16
C GLU A 113 12.46 10.44 9.64
N GLN A 114 12.08 11.47 8.88
CA GLN A 114 11.01 12.38 9.26
C GLN A 114 9.67 11.64 9.34
N ALA A 115 9.40 10.76 8.37
CA ALA A 115 8.25 9.86 8.32
C ALA A 115 8.23 8.88 9.49
N ARG A 116 9.41 8.41 9.92
CA ARG A 116 9.56 7.54 11.09
C ARG A 116 9.20 8.28 12.38
N VAL A 117 9.74 9.49 12.56
CA VAL A 117 9.46 10.36 13.72
C VAL A 117 7.97 10.72 13.79
N LEU A 118 7.35 11.10 12.66
CA LEU A 118 5.93 11.45 12.60
C LEU A 118 4.99 10.27 12.92
N MET A 119 5.41 9.02 12.69
CA MET A 119 4.68 7.83 13.15
C MET A 119 4.87 7.52 14.65
N GLY A 120 5.49 8.42 15.41
CA GLY A 120 5.69 8.31 16.85
C GLY A 120 6.93 7.51 17.26
N ALA A 121 7.87 7.25 16.33
CA ALA A 121 9.17 6.71 16.72
C ALA A 121 9.98 7.78 17.45
N SER A 122 10.61 7.40 18.56
CA SER A 122 11.63 8.25 19.17
C SER A 122 12.83 8.34 18.21
N PRO A 123 13.44 9.53 18.03
CA PRO A 123 14.68 9.65 17.29
C PRO A 123 15.69 8.68 17.90
N VAL A 124 16.11 7.67 17.15
CA VAL A 124 17.27 6.87 17.57
C VAL A 124 18.46 7.81 17.41
N PRO A 125 19.15 8.23 18.50
CA PRO A 125 20.38 8.98 18.34
C PRO A 125 21.30 8.15 17.46
N ALA A 126 21.96 8.79 16.48
CA ALA A 126 22.98 8.16 15.67
C ALA A 126 24.15 7.76 16.56
N GLN A 127 24.00 6.67 17.29
CA GLN A 127 25.09 5.91 17.88
C GLN A 127 25.15 4.62 17.10
N ASP A 128 26.34 4.35 16.60
CA ASP A 128 26.71 3.28 15.69
C ASP A 128 25.88 2.01 15.91
N ALA A 129 24.96 1.76 14.97
CA ALA A 129 24.21 0.53 14.90
C ALA A 129 25.13 -0.57 14.34
N GLU A 130 26.15 -0.94 15.11
CA GLU A 130 26.66 -2.30 15.04
C GLU A 130 25.63 -3.16 15.77
N ILE A 131 24.56 -3.51 15.04
CA ILE A 131 23.60 -4.51 15.51
C ILE A 131 24.37 -5.83 15.52
N ASP A 132 24.89 -6.19 16.68
CA ASP A 132 25.43 -7.52 16.90
C ASP A 132 24.25 -8.50 16.88
N ILE A 133 24.04 -9.13 15.72
CA ILE A 133 22.93 -10.08 15.46
C ILE A 133 22.91 -11.19 16.52
N ALA A 134 24.06 -11.49 17.14
CA ALA A 134 24.17 -12.43 18.24
C ALA A 134 23.40 -11.99 19.51
N ALA A 135 23.40 -10.70 19.85
CA ALA A 135 22.71 -10.19 21.04
C ALA A 135 21.18 -10.16 20.89
N ALA A 136 20.68 -10.02 19.65
CA ALA A 136 19.24 -10.06 19.37
C ALA A 136 18.65 -11.47 19.46
N LEU A 137 19.46 -12.51 19.22
CA LEU A 137 19.04 -13.91 19.33
C LEU A 137 18.97 -14.38 20.79
N ASP A 138 19.76 -13.81 21.70
CA ASP A 138 19.77 -14.17 23.12
C ASP A 138 18.54 -13.67 23.90
N LEU A 139 17.80 -12.69 23.37
CA LEU A 139 16.55 -12.21 23.98
C LEU A 139 15.32 -13.05 23.59
N VAL A 140 15.44 -13.92 22.58
CA VAL A 140 14.43 -14.94 22.26
C VAL A 140 14.69 -16.16 23.14
N GLY A 141 14.46 -15.98 24.45
CA GLY A 141 14.50 -17.06 25.42
C GLY A 141 13.50 -18.15 25.06
N ASP A 142 14.04 -19.32 24.73
CA ASP A 142 13.43 -20.66 24.79
C ASP A 142 11.96 -20.78 24.36
N VAL A 143 11.70 -20.56 23.06
CA VAL A 143 10.51 -21.17 22.43
C VAL A 143 10.78 -22.67 22.34
N SER A 144 10.29 -23.41 23.32
CA SER A 144 10.15 -24.86 23.22
C SER A 144 9.23 -25.17 22.04
N ILE A 145 9.82 -25.46 20.87
CA ILE A 145 9.09 -26.02 19.73
C ILE A 145 8.64 -27.42 20.17
N VAL A 146 7.38 -27.53 20.56
CA VAL A 146 6.69 -28.82 20.63
C VAL A 146 6.75 -29.39 19.22
N ARG A 147 7.52 -30.46 19.04
CA ARG A 147 7.50 -31.26 17.81
C ARG A 147 6.08 -31.79 17.63
N ASP A 148 5.33 -31.16 16.74
CA ASP A 148 4.12 -31.74 16.20
C ASP A 148 4.52 -32.99 15.40
N GLU A 149 3.99 -34.13 15.80
CA GLU A 149 4.19 -35.40 15.13
C GLU A 149 3.57 -35.29 13.73
N ALA A 150 4.39 -35.51 12.70
CA ALA A 150 3.94 -35.37 11.32
C ALA A 150 2.68 -36.22 11.05
N PRO A 151 1.62 -35.66 10.44
CA PRO A 151 0.41 -36.41 10.16
C PRO A 151 0.73 -37.60 9.24
N GLY A 152 0.23 -38.78 9.63
CA GLY A 152 0.37 -40.01 8.88
C GLY A 152 -0.04 -39.83 7.42
N ARG A 153 0.86 -40.25 6.52
CA ARG A 153 0.70 -40.17 5.06
C ARG A 153 -0.64 -40.80 4.66
N PRO A 154 -1.55 -40.09 3.97
CA PRO A 154 -2.78 -40.70 3.47
C PRO A 154 -2.42 -41.77 2.44
N ARG A 155 -2.97 -42.98 2.62
CA ARG A 155 -2.81 -44.09 1.67
C ARG A 155 -3.76 -43.87 0.50
N LEU A 156 -3.21 -43.86 -0.72
CA LEU A 156 -4.00 -43.80 -1.95
C LEU A 156 -4.87 -45.07 -2.05
N VAL A 157 -6.19 -44.91 -2.11
CA VAL A 157 -7.12 -46.00 -2.45
C VAL A 157 -7.44 -45.87 -3.93
N ALA A 158 -7.22 -46.94 -4.70
CA ALA A 158 -7.59 -46.99 -6.10
C ALA A 158 -9.13 -46.94 -6.23
N VAL A 159 -9.64 -45.95 -6.96
CA VAL A 159 -11.05 -45.85 -7.33
C VAL A 159 -11.23 -46.65 -8.64
N PRO A 160 -12.16 -47.62 -8.72
CA PRO A 160 -12.44 -48.28 -9.98
C PRO A 160 -13.16 -47.31 -10.94
N SER A 161 -12.67 -47.25 -12.17
CA SER A 161 -13.23 -46.47 -13.27
C SER A 161 -14.62 -47.00 -13.64
N VAL A 162 -15.67 -46.19 -13.46
CA VAL A 162 -16.99 -46.46 -14.04
C VAL A 162 -16.99 -45.93 -15.48
N SER A 163 -17.17 -46.82 -16.44
CA SER A 163 -17.44 -46.47 -17.84
C SER A 163 -18.85 -45.90 -17.94
N VAL A 164 -18.98 -44.65 -18.38
CA VAL A 164 -20.27 -44.05 -18.74
C VAL A 164 -20.44 -44.21 -20.25
N SER A 165 -21.41 -45.03 -20.66
CA SER A 165 -21.84 -45.18 -22.04
C SER A 165 -22.62 -43.93 -22.48
N GLU A 166 -22.26 -43.37 -23.63
CA GLU A 166 -23.09 -42.40 -24.35
C GLU A 166 -24.35 -43.09 -24.88
N ASP A 167 -25.52 -42.60 -24.48
CA ASP A 167 -26.76 -42.88 -25.20
C ASP A 167 -27.36 -41.56 -25.72
N THR A 168 -27.62 -41.57 -27.02
CA THR A 168 -27.99 -40.42 -27.85
C THR A 168 -29.50 -40.36 -27.94
N ALA A 169 -30.11 -39.26 -27.50
CA ALA A 169 -31.53 -39.00 -27.78
C ALA A 169 -31.77 -37.56 -28.27
N ARG A 170 -31.76 -37.47 -29.61
CA ARG A 170 -32.48 -36.60 -30.54
C ARG A 170 -33.14 -35.31 -30.03
N ILE A 171 -32.68 -34.25 -30.70
CA ILE A 171 -33.35 -32.99 -31.02
C ILE A 171 -34.69 -33.24 -31.72
N THR A 172 -35.76 -32.61 -31.25
CA THR A 172 -36.94 -32.26 -32.05
C THR A 172 -37.09 -30.74 -32.02
N VAL A 173 -36.96 -30.13 -33.20
CA VAL A 173 -37.35 -28.75 -33.49
C VAL A 173 -38.83 -28.79 -33.88
N GLU A 174 -39.68 -28.03 -33.18
CA GLU A 174 -40.94 -27.56 -33.76
C GLU A 174 -40.97 -26.03 -33.72
N ALA A 175 -41.01 -25.48 -34.93
CA ALA A 175 -41.42 -24.12 -35.22
C ALA A 175 -42.90 -24.16 -35.59
N THR A 176 -43.72 -23.25 -35.06
CA THR A 176 -44.83 -22.64 -35.83
C THR A 176 -45.28 -21.33 -35.17
N GLU A 177 -45.59 -20.36 -36.05
CA GLU A 177 -46.15 -19.02 -35.87
C GLU A 177 -47.44 -18.95 -35.05
N GLU A 178 -47.64 -17.83 -34.32
CA GLU A 178 -48.63 -16.78 -34.68
C GLU A 178 -48.27 -15.44 -34.03
#